data_AF-A0A2D8ZXR3-F1
#
_entry.id   AF-A0A2D8ZXR3-F1
#
_cell.length_a   1.000
_cell.length_b   1.000
_cell.length_c   1.000
_cell.angle_alpha   90.00
_cell.angle_beta   90.00
_cell.angle_gamma   90.00
#
_symmetry.space_group_name_H-M   'P 1'
#
loop_
_entity.id
_entity.type
_entity.pdbx_description
1 polymer ?
#
loop_
_entity_poly.entity_id
_entity_poly.type
_entity_poly.pdbx_seq_one_letter_code
_entity_poly.pdbx_strand_id
1 'polypeptide(L)'
;MAREITIAKFKDVANGLQPGQFSIGEREKVSGLDGLDPIYKDLLDRPITITLGLIGPDGRVGLTPMWFDYEDDYVLVNTAAHRRKCGWIRDNPQLTILIVNPDNPYHWVQIKCTVEHEELEEGPNGDRVTQQLDKIWEKYTGNEPPYGLRDPSVEEKRVLFVCRVDRIATFGKP
;
A
#
# COMPACT_ATOMS: atom_id res chain seq x y z
N MET A 1 18.53 -9.47 -10.77
CA MET A 1 17.58 -9.12 -11.86
C MET A 1 16.33 -8.60 -11.19
N ALA A 2 15.81 -7.44 -11.57
CA ALA A 2 14.53 -6.95 -11.07
C ALA A 2 13.45 -8.00 -11.36
N ARG A 3 12.61 -8.32 -10.37
CA ARG A 3 11.56 -9.34 -10.50
C ARG A 3 10.33 -8.71 -11.14
N GLU A 4 9.62 -9.49 -11.96
CA GLU A 4 8.43 -9.01 -12.65
C GLU A 4 7.19 -9.14 -11.74
N ILE A 5 6.43 -8.05 -11.60
CA ILE A 5 5.10 -8.01 -10.98
C ILE A 5 4.07 -8.36 -12.05
N THR A 6 3.17 -9.30 -11.76
CA THR A 6 2.03 -9.59 -12.64
C THR A 6 0.83 -8.70 -12.29
N ILE A 7 0.29 -8.01 -13.28
CA ILE A 7 -0.93 -7.21 -13.19
C ILE A 7 -2.08 -7.98 -13.85
N ALA A 8 -3.15 -8.24 -13.12
CA ALA A 8 -4.41 -8.73 -13.67
C ALA A 8 -5.32 -7.55 -14.03
N LYS A 9 -5.56 -7.34 -15.33
CA LYS A 9 -6.41 -6.25 -15.84
C LYS A 9 -7.82 -6.78 -16.02
N PHE A 10 -8.74 -6.33 -15.18
CA PHE A 10 -10.13 -6.74 -15.27
C PHE A 10 -10.84 -6.03 -16.41
N LYS A 11 -11.78 -6.72 -17.06
CA LYS A 11 -12.66 -6.12 -18.07
C LYS A 11 -13.64 -5.18 -17.38
N ASP A 12 -13.39 -3.89 -17.50
CA ASP A 12 -14.22 -2.85 -16.89
C ASP A 12 -15.45 -2.47 -17.72
N VAL A 13 -16.19 -1.47 -17.27
CA VAL A 13 -17.42 -0.97 -17.90
C VAL A 13 -17.35 0.53 -18.23
N ALA A 14 -16.16 1.13 -18.23
CA ALA A 14 -15.99 2.57 -18.47
C ALA A 14 -16.45 2.99 -19.87
N ASN A 15 -16.41 2.06 -20.84
CA ASN A 15 -16.85 2.27 -22.22
C ASN A 15 -18.20 1.55 -22.54
N GLY A 16 -18.98 1.21 -21.52
CA GLY A 16 -20.25 0.47 -21.65
C GLY A 16 -20.10 -1.04 -21.38
N LEU A 17 -21.22 -1.75 -21.52
CA LEU A 17 -21.30 -3.19 -21.24
C LEU A 17 -20.56 -4.03 -22.29
N GLN A 18 -19.95 -5.12 -21.85
CA GLN A 18 -19.25 -6.06 -22.74
C GLN A 18 -19.33 -7.52 -22.25
N PRO A 19 -19.23 -8.51 -23.15
CA PRO A 19 -19.16 -9.91 -22.76
C PRO A 19 -18.03 -10.22 -21.78
N GLY A 20 -18.39 -10.79 -20.63
CA GLY A 20 -17.42 -11.17 -19.59
C GLY A 20 -16.87 -10.00 -18.75
N GLN A 21 -17.55 -8.86 -18.71
CA GLN A 21 -17.23 -7.79 -17.74
C GLN A 21 -17.04 -8.33 -16.32
N PHE A 22 -16.14 -7.72 -15.55
CA PHE A 22 -15.67 -8.16 -14.23
C PHE A 22 -14.84 -9.46 -14.21
N SER A 23 -14.53 -10.08 -15.35
CA SER A 23 -13.51 -11.13 -15.42
C SER A 23 -12.13 -10.55 -15.74
N ILE A 24 -11.07 -11.33 -15.50
CA ILE A 24 -9.72 -10.95 -15.93
C ILE A 24 -9.66 -11.00 -17.45
N GLY A 25 -9.35 -9.87 -18.09
CA GLY A 25 -9.20 -9.77 -19.54
C GLY A 25 -7.77 -10.07 -19.98
N GLU A 26 -6.80 -9.37 -19.41
CA GLU A 26 -5.39 -9.47 -19.77
C GLU A 26 -4.52 -9.63 -18.51
N ARG A 27 -3.34 -10.23 -18.68
CA ARG A 27 -2.25 -10.14 -17.71
C ARG A 27 -1.07 -9.46 -18.34
N GLU A 28 -0.52 -8.49 -17.61
CA GLU A 28 0.65 -7.73 -17.99
C GLU A 28 1.75 -7.93 -16.95
N LYS A 29 3.00 -7.73 -17.35
CA LYS A 29 4.15 -7.78 -16.45
C LYS A 29 4.90 -6.47 -16.45
N VAL A 30 5.26 -5.99 -15.26
CA VAL A 30 6.03 -4.77 -15.07
C VAL A 30 7.18 -5.02 -14.09
N SER A 31 8.25 -4.23 -14.15
CA SER A 31 9.41 -4.39 -13.27
C SER A 31 9.28 -3.70 -11.91
N GLY A 32 8.22 -2.93 -11.68
CA GLY A 32 7.99 -2.13 -10.48
C GLY A 32 6.68 -1.34 -10.58
N LEU A 33 6.31 -0.65 -9.50
CA LEU A 33 5.07 0.13 -9.43
C LEU A 33 5.08 1.36 -10.35
N ASP A 34 6.26 1.88 -10.70
CA ASP A 34 6.40 2.95 -11.69
C ASP A 34 6.05 2.51 -13.12
N GLY A 35 5.99 1.20 -13.37
CA GLY A 35 5.53 0.64 -14.65
C GLY A 35 4.00 0.53 -14.78
N LEU A 36 3.22 0.93 -13.78
CA LEU A 36 1.76 0.93 -13.87
C LEU A 36 1.27 1.94 -14.91
N ASP A 37 0.15 1.62 -15.56
CA ASP A 37 -0.55 2.58 -16.42
C ASP A 37 -0.79 3.89 -15.63
N PRO A 38 -0.51 5.06 -16.23
CA PRO A 38 -0.65 6.36 -15.56
C PRO A 38 -1.97 6.57 -14.83
N ILE A 39 -3.09 6.03 -15.33
CA ILE A 39 -4.39 6.21 -14.68
C ILE A 39 -4.46 5.51 -13.32
N TYR A 40 -3.80 4.35 -13.18
CA TYR A 40 -3.74 3.63 -11.92
C TYR A 40 -2.63 4.19 -11.04
N LYS A 41 -1.51 4.60 -11.65
CA LYS A 41 -0.39 5.25 -10.98
C LYS A 41 -0.82 6.51 -10.21
N ASP A 42 -1.71 7.31 -10.81
CA ASP A 42 -2.35 8.47 -10.17
C ASP A 42 -2.97 8.13 -8.80
N LEU A 43 -3.61 6.96 -8.68
CA LEU A 43 -4.23 6.53 -7.43
C LEU A 43 -3.20 6.24 -6.33
N LEU A 44 -1.98 5.82 -6.67
CA LEU A 44 -0.89 5.60 -5.70
C LEU A 44 -0.26 6.92 -5.26
N ASP A 45 -0.19 7.90 -6.16
CA ASP A 45 0.55 9.15 -5.95
C ASP A 45 -0.26 10.22 -5.23
N ARG A 46 -1.59 10.25 -5.43
CA ARG A 46 -2.50 11.14 -4.71
C ARG A 46 -2.60 10.76 -3.22
N PRO A 47 -3.02 11.69 -2.34
CA PRO A 47 -3.28 11.41 -0.92
C PRO A 47 -4.59 10.64 -0.70
N ILE A 48 -4.74 9.49 -1.39
CA ILE A 48 -5.87 8.59 -1.21
C ILE A 48 -5.53 7.61 -0.09
N THR A 49 -6.44 7.48 0.88
CA THR A 49 -6.26 6.54 1.99
C THR A 49 -6.51 5.12 1.49
N ILE A 50 -5.61 4.18 1.80
CA ILE A 50 -5.82 2.76 1.47
C ILE A 50 -6.68 2.06 2.51
N THR A 51 -7.30 0.96 2.09
CA THR A 51 -7.71 -0.10 3.03
C THR A 51 -6.62 -1.16 3.09
N LEU A 52 -5.95 -1.28 4.25
CA LEU A 52 -5.00 -2.36 4.53
C LEU A 52 -5.73 -3.54 5.17
N GLY A 53 -5.66 -4.71 4.53
CA GLY A 53 -6.07 -6.00 5.04
C GLY A 53 -4.88 -6.85 5.50
N LEU A 54 -5.00 -7.39 6.72
CA LEU A 54 -4.00 -8.26 7.35
C LEU A 54 -4.71 -9.29 8.24
N ILE A 55 -4.08 -10.43 8.53
CA ILE A 55 -4.70 -11.50 9.33
C ILE A 55 -4.38 -11.30 10.82
N GLY A 56 -5.43 -11.20 11.63
CA GLY A 56 -5.33 -11.12 13.09
C GLY A 56 -5.24 -12.51 13.76
N PRO A 57 -5.07 -12.54 15.09
CA PRO A 57 -4.86 -13.78 15.85
C PRO A 57 -6.11 -14.66 15.91
N ASP A 58 -7.30 -14.11 15.65
CA ASP A 58 -8.55 -14.86 15.55
C ASP A 58 -8.77 -15.45 14.14
N GLY A 59 -7.77 -15.34 13.25
CA GLY A 59 -7.81 -15.82 11.87
C GLY A 59 -8.67 -14.97 10.92
N ARG A 60 -9.25 -13.87 11.40
CA ARG A 60 -10.03 -12.95 10.55
C ARG A 60 -9.11 -11.91 9.90
N VAL A 61 -9.56 -11.40 8.76
CA VAL A 61 -8.91 -10.25 8.11
C VAL A 61 -9.33 -8.98 8.84
N GLY A 62 -8.39 -8.30 9.47
CA GLY A 62 -8.56 -6.94 9.98
C GLY A 62 -8.37 -5.94 8.86
N LEU A 63 -9.30 -5.00 8.73
CA LEU A 63 -9.24 -3.90 7.75
C LEU A 63 -8.98 -2.58 8.49
N THR A 64 -7.96 -1.84 8.09
CA THR A 64 -7.68 -0.51 8.66
C THR A 64 -7.36 0.51 7.57
N PRO A 65 -7.90 1.75 7.66
CA PRO A 65 -7.46 2.83 6.80
C PRO A 65 -6.00 3.21 7.12
N MET A 66 -5.17 3.39 6.10
CA MET A 66 -3.77 3.78 6.25
C MET A 66 -3.35 4.76 5.14
N TRP A 67 -2.38 5.61 5.43
CA TRP A 67 -1.64 6.34 4.39
C TRP A 67 -0.76 5.38 3.60
N PHE A 68 -0.46 5.74 2.35
CA PHE A 68 0.20 4.86 1.38
C PHE A 68 1.44 5.51 0.78
N ASP A 69 2.48 4.70 0.68
CA ASP A 69 3.73 5.01 0.02
C ASP A 69 4.39 3.74 -0.48
N TYR A 70 5.29 3.93 -1.43
CA TYR A 70 5.97 2.83 -2.10
C TYR A 70 7.31 3.34 -2.66
N GLU A 71 8.19 2.40 -2.99
CA GLU A 71 9.43 2.62 -3.74
C GLU A 71 9.65 1.40 -4.64
N ASP A 72 10.04 1.60 -5.91
CA ASP A 72 10.29 0.51 -6.87
C ASP A 72 9.18 -0.56 -6.88
N ASP A 73 9.48 -1.78 -6.46
CA ASP A 73 8.56 -2.93 -6.33
C ASP A 73 8.13 -3.23 -4.89
N TYR A 74 8.30 -2.28 -3.96
CA TYR A 74 7.95 -2.40 -2.55
C TYR A 74 6.88 -1.40 -2.12
N VAL A 75 5.92 -1.88 -1.34
CA VAL A 75 5.04 -1.03 -0.54
C VAL A 75 5.67 -0.78 0.83
N LEU A 76 5.55 0.44 1.32
CA LEU A 76 6.11 0.89 2.60
C LEU A 76 4.99 1.02 3.64
N VAL A 77 5.00 0.16 4.66
CA VAL A 77 3.99 0.17 5.73
C VAL A 77 4.62 0.62 7.04
N ASN A 78 4.47 1.90 7.35
CA ASN A 78 4.99 2.50 8.58
C ASN A 78 3.93 2.49 9.70
N THR A 79 4.30 2.02 10.88
CA THR A 79 3.40 2.01 12.04
C THR A 79 4.13 2.18 13.36
N ALA A 80 3.40 2.60 14.40
CA ALA A 80 3.95 2.73 15.74
C ALA A 80 4.21 1.33 16.33
N ALA A 81 5.43 1.10 16.83
CA ALA A 81 5.92 -0.22 17.23
C ALA A 81 5.06 -0.92 18.29
N HIS A 82 4.41 -0.15 19.18
CA HIS A 82 3.55 -0.66 20.25
C HIS A 82 2.18 -1.17 19.78
N ARG A 83 1.78 -0.90 18.52
CA ARG A 83 0.45 -1.30 18.03
C ARG A 83 0.40 -2.80 17.79
N ARG A 84 -0.71 -3.44 18.17
CA ARG A 84 -0.93 -4.89 18.02
C ARG A 84 -0.71 -5.40 16.60
N LYS A 85 -1.01 -4.57 15.58
CA LYS A 85 -0.82 -4.94 14.17
C LYS A 85 0.64 -5.28 13.84
N CYS A 86 1.63 -4.73 14.54
CA CYS A 86 3.03 -5.11 14.34
C CYS A 86 3.27 -6.60 14.63
N GLY A 87 2.71 -7.11 15.74
CA GLY A 87 2.77 -8.54 16.06
C GLY A 87 2.04 -9.38 15.03
N TRP A 88 0.84 -8.96 14.64
CA TRP A 88 0.04 -9.67 13.63
C TRP A 88 0.75 -9.76 12.27
N ILE A 89 1.43 -8.69 11.85
CA ILE A 89 2.22 -8.66 10.61
C ILE A 89 3.43 -9.60 10.71
N ARG A 90 4.10 -9.66 11.85
CA ARG A 90 5.24 -10.58 12.06
C ARG A 90 4.80 -12.05 12.05
N ASP A 91 3.64 -12.35 12.63
CA ASP A 91 3.06 -13.69 12.64
C ASP A 91 2.51 -14.09 11.26
N ASN A 92 1.99 -13.13 10.50
CA ASN A 92 1.50 -13.32 9.14
C ASN A 92 1.90 -12.14 8.22
N PRO A 93 2.99 -12.28 7.46
CA PRO A 93 3.57 -11.17 6.67
C PRO A 93 2.82 -10.90 5.36
N GLN A 94 1.71 -11.59 5.08
CA GLN A 94 0.95 -11.42 3.84
C GLN A 94 -0.12 -10.35 4.01
N LEU A 95 -0.01 -9.28 3.21
CA LEU A 95 -0.88 -8.11 3.27
C LEU A 95 -1.64 -7.94 1.96
N THR A 96 -2.83 -7.35 2.04
CA THR A 96 -3.58 -6.91 0.86
C THR A 96 -4.00 -5.48 1.03
N ILE A 97 -3.81 -4.67 -0.01
CA ILE A 97 -4.11 -3.25 -0.04
C ILE A 97 -5.13 -3.00 -1.14
N LEU A 98 -6.12 -2.16 -0.84
CA LEU A 98 -7.08 -1.65 -1.81
C LEU A 98 -7.05 -0.13 -1.82
N ILE A 99 -6.88 0.45 -3.01
CA ILE A 99 -7.04 1.87 -3.31
C ILE A 99 -8.26 2.00 -4.21
N VAL A 100 -9.27 2.76 -3.78
CA VAL A 100 -10.45 3.09 -4.58
C VAL A 100 -10.40 4.58 -4.89
N ASN A 101 -10.64 4.95 -6.14
CA ASN A 101 -10.77 6.34 -6.54
C ASN A 101 -11.96 6.97 -5.77
N PRO A 102 -11.75 8.03 -4.97
CA PRO A 102 -12.83 8.64 -4.19
C PRO A 102 -13.93 9.26 -5.07
N ASP A 103 -13.60 9.62 -6.30
CA ASP A 103 -14.52 10.26 -7.25
C ASP A 103 -15.31 9.24 -8.08
N ASN A 104 -14.82 7.99 -8.16
CA ASN A 104 -15.40 6.93 -8.98
C ASN A 104 -15.12 5.53 -8.40
N PRO A 105 -16.10 4.85 -7.77
CA PRO A 105 -15.88 3.55 -7.12
C PRO A 105 -15.56 2.41 -8.11
N TYR A 106 -15.73 2.64 -9.42
CA TYR A 106 -15.36 1.71 -10.48
C TYR A 106 -13.95 1.95 -11.01
N HIS A 107 -13.12 2.73 -10.34
CA HIS A 107 -11.70 2.88 -10.65
C HIS A 107 -10.86 2.53 -9.43
N TRP A 108 -10.13 1.41 -9.46
CA TRP A 108 -9.41 0.92 -8.29
C TRP A 108 -8.18 0.07 -8.61
N VAL A 109 -7.26 -0.01 -7.64
CA VAL A 109 -6.07 -0.86 -7.64
C VAL A 109 -6.06 -1.72 -6.38
N GLN A 110 -5.85 -3.02 -6.54
CA GLN A 110 -5.55 -3.94 -5.45
C GLN A 110 -4.10 -4.40 -5.56
N ILE A 111 -3.37 -4.35 -4.45
CA ILE A 111 -1.99 -4.81 -4.35
C ILE A 111 -1.94 -5.92 -3.30
N LYS A 112 -1.39 -7.08 -3.66
CA LYS A 112 -1.00 -8.09 -2.68
C LYS A 112 0.51 -8.03 -2.51
N CYS A 113 0.96 -7.94 -1.27
CA CYS A 113 2.37 -7.86 -0.94
C CYS A 113 2.70 -8.72 0.28
N THR A 114 3.98 -9.06 0.40
CA THR A 114 4.51 -9.82 1.52
C THR A 114 5.66 -9.04 2.14
N VAL A 115 5.67 -8.90 3.47
CA VAL A 115 6.79 -8.28 4.18
C VAL A 115 8.06 -9.07 3.88
N GLU A 116 9.08 -8.38 3.37
CA GLU A 116 10.40 -8.95 3.13
C GLU A 116 11.32 -8.73 4.32
N HIS A 117 11.32 -7.52 4.89
CA HIS A 117 12.01 -7.17 6.12
C HIS A 117 11.33 -6.00 6.84
N GLU A 118 11.75 -5.77 8.09
CA GLU A 118 11.37 -4.60 8.87
C GLU A 118 12.59 -3.73 9.19
N GLU A 119 12.38 -2.42 9.23
CA GLU A 119 13.36 -1.43 9.65
C GLU A 119 12.84 -0.73 10.91
N LEU A 120 13.70 -0.63 11.91
CA LEU A 120 13.38 0.00 13.19
C LEU A 120 13.92 1.43 13.21
N GLU A 121 13.13 2.37 13.74
CA GLU A 121 13.56 3.76 13.91
C GLU A 121 14.83 3.91 14.77
N GLU A 122 15.05 2.99 15.71
CA GLU A 122 16.26 2.96 16.55
C GLU A 122 17.39 2.11 15.96
N GLY A 123 17.18 1.57 14.75
CA GLY A 123 18.13 0.71 14.06
C GLY A 123 19.05 1.47 13.10
N PRO A 124 19.91 0.74 12.36
CA PRO A 124 20.88 1.34 11.42
C PRO A 124 20.22 2.13 10.28
N ASN A 125 18.96 1.80 9.93
CA ASN A 125 18.18 2.50 8.90
C ASN A 125 17.14 3.46 9.51
N GLY A 126 17.32 3.88 10.77
CA GLY A 126 16.34 4.69 11.51
C GLY A 126 15.95 6.00 10.81
N ASP A 127 16.92 6.68 10.20
CA ASP A 127 16.69 7.91 9.44
C ASP A 127 15.71 7.69 8.28
N ARG A 128 15.79 6.55 7.59
CA ARG A 128 14.88 6.20 6.50
C ARG A 128 13.45 6.00 7.00
N VAL A 129 13.28 5.38 8.17
CA VAL A 129 11.97 5.18 8.80
C VAL A 129 11.30 6.53 9.09
N THR A 130 12.07 7.50 9.60
CA THR A 130 11.58 8.84 9.90
C THR A 130 11.32 9.66 8.63
N GLN A 131 12.25 9.66 7.68
CA GLN A 131 12.10 10.37 6.39
C GLN A 131 10.88 9.89 5.61
N GLN A 132 10.64 8.58 5.58
CA GLN A 132 9.46 8.00 4.95
C GLN A 132 8.17 8.48 5.63
N LEU A 133 8.16 8.53 6.97
CA LEU A 133 7.01 9.00 7.75
C LEU A 133 6.73 10.50 7.50
N ASP A 134 7.78 11.31 7.42
CA ASP A 134 7.70 12.74 7.13
C ASP A 134 7.19 12.99 5.70
N LYS A 135 7.66 12.22 4.71
CA LYS A 135 7.17 12.27 3.33
C LYS A 135 5.66 12.00 3.25
N ILE A 136 5.16 10.96 3.92
CA ILE A 136 3.71 10.67 3.91
C ILE A 136 2.91 11.66 4.75
N TRP A 137 3.48 12.24 5.79
CA TRP A 137 2.86 13.34 6.54
C TRP A 137 2.58 14.53 5.62
N GLU A 138 3.59 14.98 4.87
CA GLU A 138 3.45 16.08 3.93
C GLU A 138 2.45 15.73 2.83
N LYS A 139 2.59 14.55 2.20
CA LYS A 139 1.66 14.07 1.15
C LYS A 139 0.20 14.15 1.58
N TYR A 140 -0.12 13.66 2.77
CA TYR A 140 -1.52 13.48 3.20
C TYR A 140 -2.12 14.67 3.95
N THR A 141 -1.28 15.55 4.51
CA THR A 141 -1.77 16.66 5.33
C THR A 141 -1.42 18.03 4.77
N GLY A 142 -0.44 18.12 3.87
CA GLY A 142 0.11 19.37 3.36
C GLY A 142 0.93 20.16 4.38
N ASN A 143 1.14 19.65 5.59
CA ASN A 143 1.99 20.29 6.59
C ASN A 143 3.46 19.91 6.35
N GLU A 144 4.37 20.83 6.64
CA GLU A 144 5.81 20.55 6.60
C GLU A 144 6.20 19.49 7.65
N PRO A 145 7.23 18.67 7.36
CA PRO A 145 7.88 17.82 8.37
C PRO A 145 8.32 18.59 9.63
N PRO A 146 8.43 17.92 10.79
CA PRO A 146 8.29 16.46 10.98
C PRO A 146 6.85 16.01 11.22
N TYR A 147 6.61 14.70 11.15
CA TYR A 147 5.35 14.05 11.50
C TYR A 147 4.83 14.48 12.89
N GLY A 148 3.69 15.17 12.90
CA GLY A 148 3.16 15.85 14.09
C GLY A 148 2.19 15.04 14.96
N LEU A 149 1.97 13.74 14.69
CA LEU A 149 0.95 12.93 15.37
C LEU A 149 1.53 11.82 16.26
N ARG A 150 2.78 11.95 16.71
CA ARG A 150 3.32 11.05 17.74
C ARG A 150 2.57 11.24 19.04
N ASP A 151 2.21 10.14 19.70
CA ASP A 151 1.54 10.19 21.00
C ASP A 151 2.51 10.76 22.08
N PRO A 152 2.18 11.88 22.74
CA PRO A 152 3.07 12.49 23.73
C PRO A 152 3.10 11.73 25.08
N SER A 153 2.19 10.77 25.30
CA SER A 153 2.12 9.99 26.54
C SER A 153 3.06 8.77 26.55
N VAL A 154 3.64 8.44 25.41
CA VAL A 154 4.58 7.34 25.25
C VAL A 154 5.78 7.78 24.43
N GLU A 155 6.92 7.14 24.62
CA GLU A 155 8.04 7.31 23.70
C GLU A 155 7.73 6.54 22.40
N GLU A 156 6.89 7.12 21.53
CA GLU A 156 6.46 6.45 20.30
C GLU A 156 7.66 6.22 19.36
N LYS A 157 8.02 4.95 19.17
CA LYS A 157 8.94 4.47 18.14
C LYS A 157 8.20 3.93 16.93
N ARG A 158 8.82 4.04 15.76
CA ARG A 158 8.28 3.59 14.47
C ARG A 158 8.98 2.33 13.98
N VAL A 159 8.21 1.52 13.26
CA VAL A 159 8.68 0.41 12.44
C VAL A 159 8.18 0.62 11.02
N LEU A 160 9.06 0.40 10.05
CA LEU A 160 8.74 0.38 8.64
C LEU A 160 8.82 -1.06 8.14
N PHE A 161 7.69 -1.64 7.75
CA PHE A 161 7.66 -2.91 7.04
C PHE A 161 7.84 -2.66 5.54
N VAL A 162 8.89 -3.23 4.97
CA VAL A 162 9.18 -3.15 3.54
C VAL A 162 8.56 -4.37 2.87
N CYS A 163 7.52 -4.15 2.08
CA CYS A 163 6.62 -5.18 1.62
C CYS A 163 6.76 -5.39 0.11
N ARG A 164 7.40 -6.48 -0.29
CA ARG A 164 7.55 -6.84 -1.70
C ARG A 164 6.19 -7.06 -2.35
N VAL A 165 5.94 -6.43 -3.49
CA VAL A 165 4.70 -6.64 -4.26
C VAL A 165 4.71 -8.03 -4.88
N ASP A 166 3.65 -8.80 -4.63
CA ASP A 166 3.47 -10.14 -5.18
C ASP A 166 2.70 -10.11 -6.50
N ARG A 167 1.63 -9.32 -6.55
CA ARG A 167 0.75 -9.17 -7.72
C ARG A 167 -0.19 -8.00 -7.54
N ILE A 168 -0.69 -7.49 -8.67
CA ILE A 168 -1.62 -6.37 -8.73
C ILE A 168 -2.88 -6.79 -9.49
N ALA A 169 -4.01 -6.20 -9.12
CA ALA A 169 -5.22 -6.21 -9.94
C ALA A 169 -5.73 -4.78 -10.13
N THR A 170 -6.20 -4.48 -11.34
CA THR A 170 -6.70 -3.15 -11.70
C THR A 170 -8.07 -3.26 -12.36
N PHE A 171 -8.89 -2.23 -12.19
CA PHE A 171 -10.22 -2.15 -12.77
C PHE A 171 -10.61 -0.70 -13.07
N GLY A 172 -11.18 -0.49 -14.25
CA GLY A 172 -11.83 0.74 -14.66
C GLY A 172 -10.92 1.87 -15.10
N LYS A 173 -11.52 3.04 -15.23
CA LYS A 173 -10.88 4.28 -15.67
C LYS A 173 -11.40 5.44 -14.83
N PRO A 174 -10.61 6.52 -14.66
CA PRO A 174 -11.01 7.71 -13.93
C PRO A 174 -12.43 8.16 -14.25
#